data_AF-A0A6G9AIV5-F1
#
_entry.id   AF-A0A6G9AIV5-F1
#
_cell.length_a   1.000
_cell.length_b   1.000
_cell.length_c   1.000
_cell.angle_alpha   90.00
_cell.angle_beta   90.00
_cell.angle_gamma   90.00
#
_symmetry.space_group_name_H-M   'P 1'
#
loop_
_entity.id
_entity.type
_entity.pdbx_description
1 polymer ?
#
loop_
_entity_poly.entity_id
_entity_poly.type
_entity_poly.pdbx_seq_one_letter_code
_entity_poly.pdbx_strand_id
1 'polypeptide(L)'
;MNNTLSRRCQTVRVRFEFRKTRATKHNYAGTADALPDCDGCLYVKLYLNDIACTPFSTRIKTFRSIWDGRKALRVSQESQALTKQIVDFQTLIETVHEELCRSGRVVTLKAIQKNIFWLRKNSKKGDLSAASSRLGPLEVVSLATVYKEFRRIRSKMIQENGIIRKPDEISLGTYKTYGVRWRLIDRYLKHIGEPDYPVLDVNVAFATNLQEFIIDQRKTTGMPYDSSTVRAVITLLKSLLKYAVAKGYLGDKSPLSDYTVRGGSTPNPNPITREQLDYLETLTLSPELRAVCDSWMVAAELCMHHADYLKLQTARIIDLEGEQFVQLSRTKQKGTRLKQTVFLTPRTQRIILKYGGLSGLVYEDYNYFSKRLVKLSDQARLVNEEGKLIKLRFGDARDTGLTQWAIEGANSVQLSTMGGWSKPSYSDRYIKNALGIVSALVKRTKETVTSGSEVPQKPAPNRAHPFLHIHKAS
;
A
#
# COMPACT_ATOMS: atom_id res chain seq x y z
N MET A 1 -19.89 -9.59 -35.67
CA MET A 1 -19.78 -10.80 -36.52
C MET A 1 -18.82 -11.77 -35.84
N ASN A 2 -19.36 -12.73 -35.10
CA ASN A 2 -18.57 -13.73 -34.37
C ASN A 2 -18.20 -14.87 -35.34
N ASN A 3 -17.00 -14.80 -35.90
CA ASN A 3 -16.39 -15.93 -36.60
C ASN A 3 -16.07 -17.03 -35.57
N THR A 4 -17.00 -17.97 -35.38
CA THR A 4 -16.70 -19.32 -34.92
C THR A 4 -15.93 -20.05 -36.01
N LEU A 5 -14.68 -19.60 -36.24
CA LEU A 5 -13.71 -20.33 -37.03
C LEU A 5 -13.54 -21.71 -36.37
N SER A 6 -13.98 -22.71 -37.11
CA SER A 6 -13.76 -24.14 -36.90
C SER A 6 -12.40 -24.40 -36.22
N ARG A 7 -12.37 -25.31 -35.24
CA ARG A 7 -11.17 -25.88 -34.57
C ARG A 7 -10.26 -26.64 -35.55
N ARG A 8 -10.09 -26.17 -36.79
CA ARG A 8 -9.08 -26.67 -37.71
C ARG A 8 -7.72 -26.34 -37.12
N CYS A 9 -6.85 -27.35 -37.14
CA CYS A 9 -5.47 -27.27 -36.70
C CYS A 9 -4.81 -26.04 -37.33
N GLN A 10 -4.61 -24.99 -36.53
CA GLN A 10 -3.97 -23.77 -37.02
C GLN A 10 -2.50 -24.11 -37.26
N THR A 11 -1.94 -23.79 -38.41
CA THR A 11 -0.53 -24.05 -38.68
C THR A 11 0.30 -22.86 -38.23
N VAL A 12 1.25 -23.09 -37.33
CA VAL A 12 2.26 -22.09 -36.96
C VAL A 12 3.45 -22.21 -37.90
N ARG A 13 3.83 -21.11 -38.56
CA ARG A 13 5.08 -21.04 -39.33
C ARG A 13 6.06 -20.10 -38.64
N VAL A 14 7.31 -20.55 -38.51
CA VAL A 14 8.38 -19.82 -37.83
C VAL A 14 9.39 -19.32 -38.85
N ARG A 15 9.74 -18.04 -38.82
CA ARG A 15 10.83 -17.46 -39.62
C ARG A 15 11.82 -16.75 -38.72
N PHE A 16 13.09 -17.06 -38.86
CA PHE A 16 14.18 -16.37 -38.18
C PHE A 16 14.80 -15.30 -39.07
N GLU A 17 15.10 -14.15 -38.48
CA GLU A 17 15.72 -13.00 -39.13
C GLU A 17 16.90 -12.53 -38.28
N PHE A 18 18.08 -12.38 -38.88
CA PHE A 18 19.21 -11.72 -38.23
C PHE A 18 18.97 -10.20 -38.25
N ARG A 19 19.12 -9.53 -37.10
CA ARG A 19 19.11 -8.07 -37.01
C ARG A 19 20.40 -7.59 -36.35
N LYS A 20 21.08 -6.66 -37.02
CA LYS A 20 22.27 -6.01 -36.49
C LYS A 20 21.90 -5.27 -35.20
N THR A 21 22.67 -5.49 -34.14
CA THR A 21 22.47 -4.74 -32.89
C THR A 21 22.95 -3.31 -33.16
N ARG A 22 22.10 -2.31 -32.92
CA ARG A 22 22.59 -0.92 -32.92
C ARG A 22 23.64 -0.83 -31.83
N ALA A 23 24.88 -0.48 -32.18
CA ALA A 23 25.96 -0.30 -31.22
C ALA A 23 25.54 0.75 -30.20
N THR A 24 25.03 0.31 -29.05
CA THR A 24 24.91 1.17 -27.88
C THR A 24 26.34 1.39 -27.42
N LYS A 25 26.82 2.64 -27.45
CA LYS A 25 28.20 3.10 -27.16
C LYS A 25 28.85 2.60 -25.86
N HIS A 26 28.22 1.71 -25.09
CA HIS A 26 28.50 1.54 -23.67
C HIS A 26 29.03 0.19 -23.17
N ASN A 27 29.31 -0.83 -23.99
CA ASN A 27 29.80 -2.11 -23.42
C ASN A 27 30.86 -2.83 -24.28
N TYR A 28 31.99 -2.18 -24.57
CA TYR A 28 33.21 -2.87 -25.05
C TYR A 28 34.17 -3.26 -23.91
N ALA A 29 33.71 -3.22 -22.66
CA ALA A 29 34.56 -3.35 -21.47
C ALA A 29 34.94 -4.80 -21.07
N GLY A 30 34.86 -5.79 -21.98
CA GLY A 30 34.88 -7.21 -21.58
C GLY A 30 35.95 -8.11 -22.20
N THR A 31 36.58 -7.74 -23.31
CA THR A 31 37.59 -8.56 -23.99
C THR A 31 38.87 -7.76 -24.13
N ALA A 32 40.03 -8.39 -23.89
CA ALA A 32 41.35 -7.74 -23.96
C ALA A 32 41.60 -7.00 -25.28
N ASP A 33 40.95 -7.44 -26.36
CA ASP A 33 41.13 -6.92 -27.72
C ASP A 33 40.05 -5.92 -28.16
N ALA A 34 39.12 -5.55 -27.27
CA ALA A 34 37.97 -4.66 -27.56
C ALA A 34 37.07 -5.08 -28.76
N LEU A 35 37.22 -6.30 -29.27
CA LEU A 35 36.38 -6.85 -30.33
C LEU A 35 34.96 -7.13 -29.80
N PRO A 36 33.91 -6.86 -30.59
CA PRO A 36 32.55 -7.22 -30.21
C PRO A 36 32.42 -8.74 -30.04
N ASP A 37 31.68 -9.20 -29.02
CA ASP A 37 31.34 -10.61 -28.80
C ASP A 37 30.27 -11.14 -29.76
N CYS A 38 29.57 -10.22 -30.45
CA CYS A 38 28.57 -10.46 -31.48
C CYS A 38 28.26 -9.15 -32.24
N ASP A 39 27.75 -9.23 -33.47
CA ASP A 39 27.29 -8.05 -34.24
C ASP A 39 25.76 -7.98 -34.43
N GLY A 40 25.02 -8.98 -33.94
CA GLY A 40 23.57 -8.98 -34.00
C GLY A 40 22.87 -10.02 -33.12
N CYS A 41 21.55 -10.04 -33.24
CA CYS A 41 20.67 -10.96 -32.54
C CYS A 41 19.62 -11.52 -33.50
N LEU A 42 19.24 -12.79 -33.31
CA LEU A 42 18.16 -13.39 -34.07
C LEU A 42 16.80 -12.95 -33.53
N TYR A 43 15.92 -12.57 -34.45
CA TYR A 43 14.52 -12.29 -34.21
C TYR A 43 13.69 -13.38 -34.85
N VAL A 44 12.54 -13.66 -34.26
CA VAL A 44 11.58 -14.62 -34.79
C VAL A 44 10.30 -13.89 -35.20
N LYS A 45 9.79 -14.25 -36.38
CA LYS A 45 8.52 -13.81 -36.93
C LYS A 45 7.62 -15.03 -37.07
N LEU A 46 6.55 -15.05 -36.29
CA LEU A 46 5.56 -16.12 -36.29
C LEU A 46 4.44 -15.78 -37.27
N TYR A 47 3.91 -16.81 -37.93
CA TYR A 47 2.71 -16.72 -38.75
C TYR A 47 1.70 -17.75 -38.23
N LEU A 48 0.45 -17.34 -38.11
CA LEU A 48 -0.67 -18.20 -37.72
C LEU A 48 -1.77 -18.00 -38.76
N ASN A 49 -2.00 -19.02 -39.58
CA ASN A 49 -2.90 -18.93 -40.74
C ASN A 49 -2.57 -17.70 -41.62
N ASP A 50 -1.30 -17.55 -42.01
CA ASP A 50 -0.75 -16.43 -42.79
C ASP A 50 -0.74 -15.04 -42.14
N ILE A 51 -1.38 -14.87 -40.98
CA ILE A 51 -1.28 -13.63 -40.21
C ILE A 51 0.08 -13.58 -39.52
N ALA A 52 0.88 -12.56 -39.82
CA ALA A 52 2.21 -12.38 -39.26
C ALA A 52 2.17 -11.59 -37.94
N CYS A 53 3.01 -11.97 -36.98
CA CYS A 53 3.26 -11.15 -35.79
C CYS A 53 4.40 -10.16 -36.03
N THR A 54 4.46 -9.13 -35.19
CA THR A 54 5.66 -8.29 -35.08
C THR A 54 6.83 -9.16 -34.63
N PRO A 55 8.00 -9.08 -35.29
CA PRO A 55 9.16 -9.89 -34.90
C PRO A 55 9.60 -9.60 -33.47
N PHE A 56 9.93 -10.64 -32.71
CA PHE A 56 10.44 -10.51 -31.34
C PHE A 56 11.80 -11.18 -31.17
N SER A 57 12.61 -10.65 -30.25
CA SER A 57 13.98 -11.10 -30.06
C SER A 57 14.03 -12.50 -29.42
N THR A 58 14.84 -13.37 -29.99
CA THR A 58 15.19 -14.68 -29.40
C THR A 58 16.31 -14.54 -28.36
N ARG A 59 16.98 -13.39 -28.23
CA ARG A 59 18.21 -13.19 -27.45
C ARG A 59 19.38 -14.12 -27.83
N ILE A 60 19.27 -14.90 -28.91
CA ILE A 60 20.40 -15.64 -29.49
C ILE A 60 21.29 -14.59 -30.17
N LYS A 61 22.46 -14.35 -29.60
CA LYS A 61 23.47 -13.43 -30.11
C LYS A 61 24.44 -14.19 -31.00
N THR A 62 24.81 -13.62 -32.14
CA THR A 62 25.73 -14.25 -33.09
C THR A 62 26.34 -13.20 -34.03
N PHE A 63 27.28 -13.63 -34.87
CA PHE A 63 27.83 -12.83 -35.97
C PHE A 63 27.04 -13.03 -37.26
N ARG A 64 26.97 -12.00 -38.10
CA ARG A 64 26.34 -12.10 -39.43
C ARG A 64 27.01 -13.18 -40.29
N SER A 65 28.35 -13.28 -40.22
CA SER A 65 29.14 -14.31 -40.90
C SER A 65 28.73 -15.72 -40.49
N ILE A 66 28.53 -15.97 -39.19
CA ILE A 66 28.05 -17.27 -38.67
C ILE A 66 26.61 -17.54 -39.11
N TRP A 67 25.74 -16.52 -39.07
CA TRP A 67 24.35 -16.66 -39.51
C TRP A 67 24.21 -17.04 -40.99
N ASP A 68 24.98 -16.38 -41.86
CA ASP A 68 24.99 -16.65 -43.31
C ASP A 68 25.74 -17.96 -43.64
N GLY A 69 26.79 -18.28 -42.88
CA GLY A 69 27.60 -19.50 -43.00
C GLY A 69 26.84 -20.81 -42.77
N ARG A 70 25.65 -20.77 -42.16
CA ARG A 70 24.75 -21.93 -42.05
C ARG A 70 24.29 -22.52 -43.38
N LYS A 71 24.40 -21.76 -44.48
CA LYS A 71 24.04 -22.20 -45.84
C LYS A 71 25.24 -22.68 -46.66
N ALA A 72 26.45 -22.64 -46.10
CA ALA A 72 27.66 -23.04 -46.82
C ALA A 72 27.74 -24.56 -47.00
N LEU A 73 28.44 -25.02 -48.04
CA LEU A 73 28.67 -26.45 -48.31
C LEU A 73 29.43 -27.13 -47.15
N ARG A 74 30.36 -26.40 -46.52
CA ARG A 74 31.09 -26.82 -45.31
C ARG A 74 30.71 -25.88 -44.17
N VAL A 75 29.84 -26.35 -43.29
CA VAL A 75 29.30 -25.56 -42.17
C VAL A 75 30.29 -25.54 -41.01
N SER A 76 30.70 -24.34 -40.56
CA SER A 76 31.60 -24.21 -39.39
C SER A 76 30.97 -24.74 -38.11
N GLN A 77 31.79 -25.15 -37.13
CA GLN A 77 31.30 -25.63 -35.83
C GLN A 77 30.40 -24.61 -35.13
N GLU A 78 30.72 -23.32 -35.22
CA GLU A 78 29.91 -22.22 -34.69
C GLU A 78 28.56 -22.11 -35.39
N SER A 79 28.53 -22.29 -36.71
CA SER A 79 27.30 -22.28 -37.50
C SER A 79 26.41 -23.49 -37.20
N GLN A 80 27.01 -24.65 -36.90
CA GLN A 80 26.29 -25.84 -36.42
C GLN A 80 25.69 -25.59 -35.03
N ALA A 81 26.46 -25.02 -34.10
CA ALA A 81 25.98 -24.66 -32.77
C ALA A 81 24.82 -23.64 -32.83
N LEU A 82 24.93 -22.63 -33.71
CA LEU A 82 23.83 -21.68 -33.95
C LEU A 82 22.59 -22.37 -34.52
N THR A 83 22.76 -23.30 -35.48
CA THR A 83 21.66 -24.05 -36.06
C THR A 83 20.93 -24.88 -35.00
N LYS A 84 21.68 -25.52 -34.08
CA LYS A 84 21.10 -26.22 -32.93
C LYS A 84 20.24 -25.29 -32.08
N GLN A 85 20.75 -24.10 -31.71
CA GLN A 85 19.97 -23.12 -30.93
C GLN A 85 18.70 -22.65 -31.64
N ILE A 86 18.73 -22.51 -32.98
CA ILE A 86 17.56 -22.15 -33.79
C ILE A 86 16.52 -23.27 -33.74
N VAL A 87 16.95 -24.53 -33.93
CA VAL A 87 16.08 -25.70 -33.86
C VAL A 87 15.47 -25.83 -32.46
N ASP A 88 16.26 -25.73 -31.40
CA ASP A 88 15.77 -25.79 -30.01
C ASP A 88 14.70 -24.71 -29.75
N PHE A 89 14.90 -23.50 -30.28
CA PHE A 89 13.93 -22.41 -30.14
C PHE A 89 12.67 -22.64 -30.97
N GLN A 90 12.80 -23.24 -32.16
CA GLN A 90 11.66 -23.62 -33.00
C GLN A 90 10.83 -24.71 -32.33
N THR A 91 11.46 -25.76 -31.82
CA THR A 91 10.81 -26.84 -31.06
C THR A 91 10.05 -26.28 -29.86
N LEU A 92 10.61 -25.28 -29.16
CA LEU A 92 9.91 -24.60 -28.07
C LEU A 92 8.63 -23.89 -28.54
N ILE A 93 8.67 -23.18 -29.68
CA ILE A 93 7.49 -22.52 -30.26
C ILE A 93 6.42 -23.55 -30.62
N GLU A 94 6.82 -24.63 -31.29
CA GLU A 94 5.94 -25.70 -31.75
C GLU A 94 5.29 -26.39 -30.54
N THR A 95 6.08 -26.71 -29.51
CA THR A 95 5.57 -27.32 -28.27
C THR A 95 4.56 -26.41 -27.56
N VAL A 96 4.86 -25.10 -27.46
CA VAL A 96 3.93 -24.11 -26.88
C VAL A 96 2.64 -24.03 -27.69
N HIS A 97 2.75 -24.03 -29.01
CA HIS A 97 1.62 -23.98 -29.92
C HIS A 97 0.73 -25.23 -29.79
N GLU A 98 1.33 -26.42 -29.80
CA GLU A 98 0.63 -27.70 -29.61
C GLU A 98 -0.10 -27.78 -28.28
N GLU A 99 0.52 -27.32 -27.20
CA GLU A 99 -0.10 -27.31 -25.88
C GLU A 99 -1.27 -26.32 -25.79
N LEU A 100 -1.16 -25.15 -26.44
CA LEU A 100 -2.28 -24.21 -26.57
C LEU A 100 -3.43 -24.81 -27.39
N CYS A 101 -3.13 -25.55 -28.46
CA CYS A 101 -4.12 -26.30 -29.23
C CYS A 101 -4.80 -27.39 -28.39
N ARG A 102 -4.00 -28.20 -27.66
CA ARG A 102 -4.44 -29.32 -26.83
C ARG A 102 -5.35 -28.88 -25.68
N SER A 103 -5.04 -27.73 -25.08
CA SER A 103 -5.84 -27.15 -23.99
C SER A 103 -7.20 -26.59 -24.44
N GLY A 104 -7.53 -26.65 -25.74
CA GLY A 104 -8.81 -26.17 -26.29
C GLY A 104 -8.97 -24.65 -26.25
N ARG A 105 -7.88 -23.91 -26.05
CA ARG A 105 -7.88 -22.45 -25.95
C ARG A 105 -7.79 -21.79 -27.33
N VAL A 106 -8.18 -20.52 -27.41
CA VAL A 106 -7.98 -19.71 -28.63
C VAL A 106 -6.48 -19.46 -28.80
N VAL A 107 -5.91 -20.09 -29.80
CA VAL A 107 -4.51 -19.91 -30.17
C VAL A 107 -4.36 -18.56 -30.86
N THR A 108 -3.51 -17.70 -30.31
CA THR A 108 -3.15 -16.42 -30.91
C THR A 108 -1.63 -16.26 -30.90
N LEU A 109 -1.09 -15.51 -31.85
CA LEU A 109 0.35 -15.20 -31.92
C LEU A 109 0.86 -14.58 -30.61
N LYS A 110 0.04 -13.72 -29.99
CA LYS A 110 0.34 -13.08 -28.71
C LYS A 110 0.39 -14.10 -27.57
N ALA A 111 -0.49 -15.10 -27.55
CA ALA A 111 -0.47 -16.18 -26.55
C ALA A 111 0.78 -17.05 -26.69
N ILE A 112 1.17 -17.43 -27.92
CA ILE A 112 2.40 -18.20 -28.18
C ILE A 112 3.62 -17.41 -27.68
N GLN A 113 3.74 -16.15 -28.07
CA GLN A 113 4.85 -15.28 -27.66
C GLN A 113 4.96 -15.14 -26.12
N LYS A 114 3.83 -14.97 -25.41
CA LYS A 114 3.82 -14.83 -23.95
C LYS A 114 4.29 -16.11 -23.24
N ASN A 115 3.83 -17.27 -23.70
CA ASN A 115 4.24 -18.55 -23.12
C ASN A 115 5.72 -18.85 -23.37
N ILE A 116 6.25 -18.53 -24.56
CA ILE A 116 7.70 -18.61 -24.83
C ILE A 116 8.48 -17.71 -23.87
N PHE A 117 8.03 -16.46 -23.68
CA PHE A 117 8.70 -15.54 -22.76
C PHE A 117 8.69 -16.05 -21.31
N TRP A 118 7.55 -16.61 -20.88
CA TRP A 118 7.41 -17.23 -19.56
C TRP A 118 8.37 -18.39 -19.35
N LEU A 119 8.39 -19.36 -20.28
CA LEU A 119 9.25 -20.54 -20.21
C LEU A 119 10.72 -20.14 -20.13
N ARG A 120 11.14 -19.18 -20.94
CA ARG A 120 12.52 -18.69 -20.94
C ARG A 120 12.92 -17.95 -19.69
N LYS A 121 11.97 -17.22 -19.07
CA LYS A 121 12.22 -16.53 -17.81
C LYS A 121 12.36 -17.52 -16.64
N ASN A 122 11.65 -18.64 -16.71
CA ASN A 122 11.62 -19.65 -15.66
C ASN A 122 12.57 -20.84 -15.89
N SER A 123 13.12 -21.00 -17.10
CA SER A 123 14.17 -21.98 -17.39
C SER A 123 15.47 -21.55 -16.70
N LYS A 124 16.02 -22.39 -15.82
CA LYS A 124 17.36 -22.19 -15.27
C LYS A 124 18.36 -22.16 -16.44
N LYS A 125 19.21 -21.12 -16.49
CA LYS A 125 20.26 -20.80 -17.48
C LYS A 125 20.47 -21.86 -18.58
N GLY A 126 19.76 -21.72 -19.70
CA GLY A 126 20.17 -22.28 -20.99
C GLY A 126 19.53 -23.60 -21.41
N ASP A 127 18.89 -24.35 -20.52
CA ASP A 127 18.25 -25.62 -20.90
C ASP A 127 16.78 -25.41 -21.30
N LEU A 128 16.58 -25.08 -22.58
CA LEU A 128 15.24 -24.93 -23.17
C LEU A 128 14.54 -26.29 -23.33
N SER A 129 15.29 -27.38 -23.43
CA SER A 129 14.74 -28.74 -23.61
C SER A 129 14.08 -29.27 -22.33
N ALA A 130 14.62 -28.92 -21.16
CA ALA A 130 13.99 -29.17 -19.86
C ALA A 130 12.80 -28.24 -19.57
N ALA A 131 12.67 -27.12 -20.29
CA ALA A 131 11.54 -26.20 -20.12
C ALA A 131 10.26 -26.77 -20.77
N SER A 132 10.39 -27.43 -21.92
CA SER A 132 9.28 -28.12 -22.61
C SER A 132 8.70 -29.29 -21.81
N SER A 133 9.52 -30.05 -21.07
CA SER A 133 9.03 -31.17 -20.24
C SER A 133 8.39 -30.73 -18.92
N ARG A 134 8.55 -29.46 -18.52
CA ARG A 134 7.93 -28.85 -17.33
C ARG A 134 6.68 -28.05 -17.65
N LEU A 135 6.16 -28.20 -18.87
CA LEU A 135 4.88 -27.65 -19.27
C LEU A 135 3.76 -28.35 -18.49
N GLY A 136 3.49 -27.85 -17.29
CA GLY A 136 2.13 -27.91 -16.76
C GLY A 136 1.17 -27.17 -17.71
N PRO A 137 -0.15 -27.19 -17.45
CA PRO A 137 -1.10 -26.48 -18.29
C PRO A 137 -0.60 -25.04 -18.48
N LEU A 138 -0.35 -24.64 -19.74
CA LEU A 138 0.12 -23.30 -20.13
C LEU A 138 -0.98 -22.26 -19.88
N GLU A 139 -1.29 -22.09 -18.61
CA GLU A 139 -2.22 -21.08 -18.14
C GLU A 139 -1.43 -19.80 -17.93
N VAL A 140 -1.48 -18.93 -18.93
CA VAL A 140 -1.11 -17.53 -18.74
C VAL A 140 -2.06 -16.97 -17.67
N VAL A 141 -1.60 -16.95 -16.43
CA VAL A 141 -2.41 -16.52 -15.29
C VAL A 141 -2.69 -15.03 -15.45
N SER A 142 -3.97 -14.67 -15.58
CA SER A 142 -4.38 -13.28 -15.69
C SER A 142 -4.32 -12.59 -14.32
N LEU A 143 -4.17 -11.26 -14.33
CA LEU A 143 -4.20 -10.46 -13.12
C LEU A 143 -5.53 -10.64 -12.34
N ALA A 144 -6.64 -10.87 -13.06
CA ALA A 144 -7.94 -11.15 -12.47
C ALA A 144 -7.97 -12.50 -11.73
N THR A 145 -7.37 -13.55 -12.30
CA THR A 145 -7.21 -14.85 -11.63
C THR A 145 -6.38 -14.71 -10.36
N VAL A 146 -5.23 -14.02 -10.44
CA VAL A 146 -4.38 -13.72 -9.28
C VAL A 146 -5.17 -13.01 -8.17
N TYR A 147 -6.00 -12.02 -8.54
CA TYR A 147 -6.85 -11.31 -7.57
C TYR A 147 -7.88 -12.22 -6.90
N LYS A 148 -8.58 -13.07 -7.66
CA LYS A 148 -9.58 -14.00 -7.12
C LYS A 148 -8.95 -14.95 -6.10
N GLU A 149 -7.80 -15.54 -6.44
CA GLU A 149 -7.08 -16.42 -5.51
C GLU A 149 -6.54 -15.68 -4.28
N PHE A 150 -5.92 -14.51 -4.49
CA PHE A 150 -5.43 -13.66 -3.42
C PHE A 150 -6.55 -13.34 -2.44
N ARG A 151 -7.73 -12.98 -2.95
CA ARG A 151 -8.91 -12.67 -2.13
C ARG A 151 -9.40 -13.90 -1.36
N ARG A 152 -9.46 -15.07 -1.99
CA ARG A 152 -9.83 -16.35 -1.34
C ARG A 152 -8.88 -16.73 -0.20
N ILE A 153 -7.59 -16.48 -0.35
CA ILE A 153 -6.62 -16.76 0.72
C ILE A 153 -6.75 -15.72 1.83
N ARG A 154 -6.86 -14.44 1.47
CA ARG A 154 -7.00 -13.34 2.43
C ARG A 154 -8.28 -13.42 3.25
N SER A 155 -9.36 -14.00 2.74
CA SER A 155 -10.59 -14.20 3.52
C SER A 155 -10.40 -15.18 4.68
N LYS A 156 -9.49 -16.16 4.53
CA LYS A 156 -9.13 -17.11 5.59
C LYS A 156 -8.17 -16.52 6.63
N MET A 157 -7.63 -15.32 6.37
CA MET A 157 -6.71 -14.59 7.24
C MET A 157 -7.39 -13.40 7.93
N ILE A 158 -8.72 -13.32 7.88
CA ILE A 158 -9.46 -12.24 8.53
C ILE A 158 -9.52 -12.53 10.03
N GLN A 159 -9.05 -11.57 10.82
CA GLN A 159 -9.21 -11.59 12.26
C GLN A 159 -10.03 -10.37 12.72
N GLU A 160 -10.95 -10.63 13.65
CA GLU A 160 -11.81 -9.61 14.24
C GLU A 160 -11.00 -8.50 14.93
N ASN A 161 -11.67 -7.35 15.13
CA ASN A 161 -11.06 -6.21 15.80
C ASN A 161 -10.98 -6.45 17.32
N GLY A 162 -9.86 -6.11 17.94
CA GLY A 162 -9.62 -6.33 19.38
C GLY A 162 -8.87 -7.61 19.72
N ILE A 163 -8.65 -8.51 18.76
CA ILE A 163 -7.73 -9.63 18.91
C ILE A 163 -6.37 -9.24 18.29
N ILE A 164 -5.28 -9.64 18.95
CA ILE A 164 -3.92 -9.38 18.47
C ILE A 164 -3.73 -10.19 17.19
N ARG A 165 -3.52 -9.49 16.07
CA ARG A 165 -3.31 -10.14 14.78
C ARG A 165 -1.89 -10.69 14.65
N LYS A 166 -1.78 -11.89 14.09
CA LYS A 166 -0.51 -12.43 13.55
C LYS A 166 0.00 -11.57 12.39
N PRO A 167 1.28 -11.67 12.02
CA PRO A 167 1.89 -10.82 10.99
C PRO A 167 1.19 -10.86 9.62
N ASP A 168 0.58 -11.99 9.27
CA ASP A 168 -0.10 -12.31 8.01
C ASP A 168 -1.62 -12.07 8.03
N GLU A 169 -2.22 -12.03 9.22
CA GLU A 169 -3.63 -11.75 9.44
C GLU A 169 -4.00 -10.28 9.13
N ILE A 170 -5.25 -10.07 8.70
CA ILE A 170 -5.79 -8.77 8.30
C ILE A 170 -7.12 -8.46 8.99
N SER A 171 -7.49 -7.18 9.04
CA SER A 171 -8.82 -6.78 9.50
C SER A 171 -9.88 -6.98 8.43
N LEU A 172 -11.14 -7.17 8.83
CA LEU A 172 -12.29 -7.18 7.91
C LEU A 172 -12.37 -5.88 7.08
N GLY A 173 -12.06 -4.74 7.70
CA GLY A 173 -11.99 -3.45 7.00
C GLY A 173 -10.97 -3.46 5.87
N THR A 174 -9.76 -3.97 6.15
CA THR A 174 -8.71 -4.13 5.13
C THR A 174 -9.19 -5.03 3.98
N TYR A 175 -9.81 -6.17 4.30
CA TYR A 175 -10.35 -7.08 3.30
C TYR A 175 -11.40 -6.43 2.39
N LYS A 176 -12.37 -5.70 2.98
CA LYS A 176 -13.40 -4.97 2.22
C LYS A 176 -12.80 -3.95 1.25
N THR A 177 -11.71 -3.27 1.63
CA THR A 177 -11.06 -2.29 0.74
C THR A 177 -10.41 -2.91 -0.50
N TYR A 178 -10.08 -4.19 -0.50
CA TYR A 178 -9.53 -4.85 -1.69
C TYR A 178 -10.52 -4.87 -2.84
N GLY A 179 -11.81 -5.09 -2.59
CA GLY A 179 -12.85 -5.02 -3.62
C GLY A 179 -12.98 -3.63 -4.22
N VAL A 180 -12.95 -2.60 -3.36
CA VAL A 180 -13.03 -1.20 -3.81
C VAL A 180 -11.87 -0.84 -4.73
N ARG A 181 -10.64 -1.22 -4.35
CA ARG A 181 -9.42 -0.94 -5.12
C ARG A 181 -9.34 -1.77 -6.41
N TRP A 182 -9.74 -3.04 -6.35
CA TRP A 182 -9.78 -3.91 -7.53
C TRP A 182 -10.71 -3.36 -8.60
N ARG A 183 -11.88 -2.80 -8.24
CA ARG A 183 -12.78 -2.18 -9.23
C ARG A 183 -12.11 -1.10 -10.07
N LEU A 184 -11.12 -0.38 -9.54
CA LEU A 184 -10.38 0.62 -10.33
C LEU A 184 -9.38 -0.04 -11.29
N ILE A 185 -8.71 -1.11 -10.86
CA ILE A 185 -7.86 -1.93 -11.74
C ILE A 185 -8.70 -2.57 -12.85
N ASP A 186 -9.82 -3.21 -12.49
CA ASP A 186 -10.74 -3.86 -13.43
C ASP A 186 -11.31 -2.88 -14.48
N ARG A 187 -11.67 -1.66 -14.07
CA ARG A 187 -12.07 -0.60 -15.01
C ARG A 187 -10.96 -0.23 -15.99
N TYR A 188 -9.72 -0.11 -15.50
CA TYR A 188 -8.57 0.16 -16.37
C TYR A 188 -8.33 -1.00 -17.36
N LEU A 189 -8.40 -2.25 -16.89
CA LEU A 189 -8.26 -3.43 -17.76
C LEU A 189 -9.32 -3.43 -18.87
N LYS A 190 -10.56 -3.08 -18.55
CA LYS A 190 -11.65 -2.91 -19.53
C LYS A 190 -11.40 -1.74 -20.48
N HIS A 191 -10.89 -0.61 -19.97
CA HIS A 191 -10.58 0.57 -20.77
C HIS A 191 -9.52 0.27 -21.84
N ILE A 192 -8.50 -0.51 -21.52
CA ILE A 192 -7.47 -0.93 -22.51
C ILE A 192 -7.90 -2.16 -23.34
N GLY A 193 -9.14 -2.66 -23.19
CA GLY A 193 -9.65 -3.81 -23.92
C GLY A 193 -9.03 -5.16 -23.57
N GLU A 194 -8.40 -5.28 -22.40
CA GLU A 194 -7.64 -6.47 -21.98
C GLU A 194 -8.10 -6.95 -20.59
N PRO A 195 -9.33 -7.47 -20.43
CA PRO A 195 -9.85 -7.93 -19.14
C PRO A 195 -9.03 -9.09 -18.53
N ASP A 196 -8.43 -9.93 -19.37
CA ASP A 196 -7.57 -11.06 -18.98
C ASP A 196 -6.08 -10.71 -19.07
N TYR A 197 -5.72 -9.47 -18.76
CA TYR A 197 -4.34 -8.99 -18.83
C TYR A 197 -3.37 -9.91 -18.07
N PRO A 198 -2.36 -10.50 -18.73
CA PRO A 198 -1.44 -11.43 -18.10
C PRO A 198 -0.62 -10.81 -16.98
N VAL A 199 -0.49 -11.53 -15.86
CA VAL A 199 0.28 -11.04 -14.71
C VAL A 199 1.74 -10.78 -15.07
N LEU A 200 2.29 -11.54 -16.03
CA LEU A 200 3.66 -11.43 -16.52
C LEU A 200 3.95 -10.13 -17.26
N ASP A 201 2.92 -9.54 -17.86
CA ASP A 201 3.05 -8.29 -18.62
C ASP A 201 2.89 -7.05 -17.74
N VAL A 202 2.61 -7.24 -16.44
CA VAL A 202 2.51 -6.13 -15.50
C VAL A 202 3.93 -5.64 -15.20
N ASN A 203 4.23 -4.41 -15.64
CA ASN A 203 5.53 -3.76 -15.48
C ASN A 203 5.34 -2.29 -15.05
N VAL A 204 6.44 -1.53 -14.97
CA VAL A 204 6.41 -0.12 -14.57
C VAL A 204 5.51 0.73 -15.48
N ALA A 205 5.55 0.52 -16.80
CA ALA A 205 4.71 1.25 -17.74
C ALA A 205 3.22 0.97 -17.49
N PHE A 206 2.84 -0.28 -17.23
CA PHE A 206 1.48 -0.64 -16.84
C PHE A 206 1.03 0.11 -15.57
N ALA A 207 1.89 0.19 -14.54
CA ALA A 207 1.57 0.86 -13.29
C ALA A 207 1.43 2.38 -13.47
N THR A 208 2.28 3.00 -14.29
CA THR A 208 2.19 4.43 -14.63
C THR A 208 0.91 4.74 -15.38
N ASN A 209 0.58 3.99 -16.43
CA ASN A 209 -0.64 4.19 -17.20
C ASN A 209 -1.90 3.98 -16.35
N LEU A 210 -1.90 2.98 -15.44
CA LEU A 210 -2.97 2.79 -14.47
C LEU A 210 -3.10 3.98 -13.52
N GLN A 211 -1.99 4.54 -13.06
CA GLN A 211 -1.98 5.72 -12.19
C GLN A 211 -2.58 6.93 -12.92
N GLU A 212 -2.12 7.23 -14.13
CA GLU A 212 -2.62 8.32 -14.98
C GLU A 212 -4.12 8.15 -15.23
N PHE A 213 -4.55 6.96 -15.65
CA PHE A 213 -5.95 6.64 -15.84
C PHE A 213 -6.80 6.97 -14.60
N ILE A 214 -6.37 6.55 -13.39
CA ILE A 214 -7.14 6.81 -12.16
C ILE A 214 -7.20 8.30 -11.82
N ILE A 215 -6.14 9.06 -12.09
CA ILE A 215 -6.10 10.51 -11.87
C ILE A 215 -7.14 11.22 -12.74
N ASP A 216 -7.32 10.74 -13.98
CA ASP A 216 -8.31 11.29 -14.92
C ASP A 216 -9.75 10.83 -14.61
N GLN A 217 -9.94 9.81 -13.77
CA GLN A 217 -11.27 9.36 -13.36
C GLN A 217 -11.90 10.25 -12.28
N ARG A 218 -13.23 10.35 -12.33
CA ARG A 218 -14.04 11.03 -11.30
C ARG A 218 -14.79 10.02 -10.43
N LYS A 219 -14.96 10.37 -9.16
CA LYS A 219 -15.86 9.70 -8.20
C LYS A 219 -17.31 9.91 -8.63
N THR A 220 -18.23 9.16 -8.03
CA THR A 220 -19.69 9.38 -8.21
C THR A 220 -20.14 10.78 -7.83
N THR A 221 -19.37 11.48 -6.99
CA THR A 221 -19.61 12.87 -6.59
C THR A 221 -19.08 13.90 -7.60
N GLY A 222 -18.53 13.49 -8.75
CA GLY A 222 -17.89 14.37 -9.75
C GLY A 222 -16.46 14.82 -9.39
N MET A 223 -16.02 14.59 -8.15
CA MET A 223 -14.68 14.95 -7.69
C MET A 223 -13.61 13.98 -8.21
N PRO A 224 -12.38 14.44 -8.51
CA PRO A 224 -11.28 13.56 -8.88
C PRO A 224 -10.88 12.61 -7.73
N TYR A 225 -10.17 11.54 -8.07
CA TYR A 225 -9.56 10.66 -7.08
C TYR A 225 -8.35 11.29 -6.41
N ASP A 226 -8.29 11.19 -5.08
CA ASP A 226 -7.15 11.71 -4.31
C ASP A 226 -5.91 10.86 -4.55
N SER A 227 -4.71 11.45 -4.48
CA SER A 227 -3.44 10.71 -4.63
C SER A 227 -3.30 9.56 -3.61
N SER A 228 -3.93 9.67 -2.44
CA SER A 228 -3.99 8.60 -1.45
C SER A 228 -4.74 7.37 -1.96
N THR A 229 -5.79 7.57 -2.78
CA THR A 229 -6.54 6.48 -3.42
C THR A 229 -5.70 5.81 -4.49
N VAL A 230 -5.04 6.60 -5.37
CA VAL A 230 -4.10 6.09 -6.38
C VAL A 230 -3.03 5.22 -5.73
N ARG A 231 -2.36 5.74 -4.69
CA ARG A 231 -1.35 5.01 -3.91
C ARG A 231 -1.91 3.71 -3.33
N ALA A 232 -3.13 3.71 -2.81
CA ALA A 232 -3.76 2.51 -2.25
C ALA A 232 -4.07 1.45 -3.32
N VAL A 233 -4.46 1.86 -4.54
CA VAL A 233 -4.66 0.95 -5.68
C VAL A 233 -3.34 0.33 -6.13
N ILE A 234 -2.29 1.13 -6.32
CA ILE A 234 -0.96 0.61 -6.67
C ILE A 234 -0.40 -0.30 -5.57
N THR A 235 -0.67 0.00 -4.29
CA THR A 235 -0.28 -0.88 -3.18
C THR A 235 -0.98 -2.24 -3.26
N LEU A 236 -2.25 -2.28 -3.67
CA LEU A 236 -2.92 -3.54 -3.95
C LEU A 236 -2.25 -4.27 -5.13
N LEU A 237 -1.99 -3.58 -6.25
CA LEU A 237 -1.30 -4.17 -7.40
C LEU A 237 0.04 -4.79 -7.01
N LYS A 238 0.88 -4.08 -6.26
CA LYS A 238 2.15 -4.60 -5.73
C LYS A 238 1.95 -5.84 -4.85
N SER A 239 0.88 -5.87 -4.05
CA SER A 239 0.54 -7.03 -3.21
C SER A 239 0.12 -8.24 -4.03
N LEU A 240 -0.63 -8.04 -5.13
CA LEU A 240 -1.00 -9.10 -6.08
C LEU A 240 0.24 -9.68 -6.76
N LEU A 241 1.16 -8.83 -7.20
CA LEU A 241 2.41 -9.29 -7.82
C LEU A 241 3.30 -10.03 -6.82
N LYS A 242 3.39 -9.57 -5.56
CA LYS A 242 4.11 -10.30 -4.51
C LYS A 242 3.49 -11.68 -4.26
N TYR A 243 2.16 -11.77 -4.27
CA TYR A 243 1.46 -13.05 -4.18
C TYR A 243 1.74 -13.95 -5.40
N ALA A 244 1.75 -13.37 -6.61
CA ALA A 244 2.07 -14.09 -7.84
C ALA A 244 3.52 -14.64 -7.86
N VAL A 245 4.49 -13.89 -7.34
CA VAL A 245 5.87 -14.38 -7.10
C VAL A 245 5.85 -15.57 -6.14
N ALA A 246 5.18 -15.45 -4.99
CA ALA A 246 5.10 -16.53 -4.00
C ALA A 246 4.40 -17.80 -4.53
N LYS A 247 3.58 -17.68 -5.58
CA LYS A 247 2.92 -18.78 -6.27
C LYS A 247 3.71 -19.33 -7.46
N GLY A 248 4.85 -18.72 -7.81
CA GLY A 248 5.66 -19.11 -8.96
C GLY A 248 5.11 -18.64 -10.32
N TYR A 249 4.08 -17.78 -10.33
CA TYR A 249 3.56 -17.20 -11.58
C TYR A 249 4.50 -16.17 -12.17
N LEU A 250 5.27 -15.49 -11.31
CA LEU A 250 6.35 -14.59 -11.67
C LEU A 250 7.67 -15.16 -11.15
N GLY A 251 8.79 -14.78 -11.76
CA GLY A 251 10.13 -15.09 -11.22
C GLY A 251 10.39 -14.43 -9.86
N ASP A 252 11.61 -14.55 -9.34
CA ASP A 252 11.95 -14.30 -7.93
C ASP A 252 11.66 -12.89 -7.39
N LYS A 253 11.52 -11.89 -8.27
CA LYS A 253 11.26 -10.49 -7.88
C LYS A 253 10.00 -9.95 -8.56
N SER A 254 9.19 -9.24 -7.77
CA SER A 254 8.05 -8.47 -8.29
C SER A 254 8.55 -7.36 -9.23
N PRO A 255 7.99 -7.19 -10.43
CA PRO A 255 8.42 -6.17 -11.39
C PRO A 255 8.16 -4.74 -10.91
N LEU A 256 7.35 -4.57 -9.85
CA LEU A 256 7.03 -3.28 -9.24
C LEU A 256 7.64 -3.11 -7.84
N SER A 257 8.65 -3.91 -7.44
CA SER A 257 9.25 -3.81 -6.11
C SER A 257 9.68 -2.39 -5.78
N ASP A 258 10.36 -1.75 -6.74
CA ASP A 258 11.03 -0.46 -6.58
C ASP A 258 10.15 0.70 -7.10
N TYR A 259 8.98 0.38 -7.67
CA TYR A 259 8.02 1.38 -8.13
C TYR A 259 7.41 2.13 -6.95
N THR A 260 7.47 3.45 -6.98
CA THR A 260 6.91 4.34 -5.97
C THR A 260 5.91 5.30 -6.61
N VAL A 261 4.76 5.49 -5.95
CA VAL A 261 3.77 6.48 -6.37
C VAL A 261 4.18 7.82 -5.81
N ARG A 262 4.56 8.75 -6.68
CA ARG A 262 4.77 10.15 -6.31
C ARG A 262 3.42 10.76 -5.95
N GLY A 263 3.37 11.51 -4.86
CA GLY A 263 2.14 12.16 -4.42
C GLY A 263 1.36 11.37 -3.38
N GLY A 264 0.82 12.13 -2.44
CA GLY A 264 0.17 11.71 -1.22
C GLY A 264 0.74 12.56 -0.11
N SER A 265 -0.09 13.49 0.35
CA SER A 265 0.24 14.39 1.44
C SER A 265 0.67 13.58 2.65
N THR A 266 1.76 14.02 3.29
CA THR A 266 2.01 13.63 4.68
C THR A 266 0.74 13.93 5.47
N PRO A 267 0.31 13.03 6.38
CA PRO A 267 -0.83 13.33 7.25
C PRO A 267 -0.58 14.67 7.93
N ASN A 268 -1.34 15.68 7.55
CA ASN A 268 -1.29 17.01 8.14
C ASN A 268 -2.49 17.10 9.07
N PRO A 269 -2.30 16.86 10.39
CA PRO A 269 -3.41 17.02 11.33
C PRO A 269 -3.94 18.44 11.22
N ASN A 270 -5.27 18.60 11.30
CA ASN A 270 -5.91 19.92 11.32
C ASN A 270 -6.62 20.07 12.69
N PRO A 271 -5.85 20.17 13.78
CA PRO A 271 -6.39 20.25 15.13
C PRO A 271 -7.11 21.59 15.34
N ILE A 272 -8.07 21.63 16.26
CA ILE A 272 -8.63 22.89 16.75
C ILE A 272 -7.86 23.38 17.99
N THR A 273 -7.88 24.68 18.23
CA THR A 273 -7.13 25.29 19.34
C THR A 273 -7.81 25.04 20.68
N ARG A 274 -7.14 25.38 21.80
CA ARG A 274 -7.73 25.26 23.13
C ARG A 274 -8.92 26.20 23.30
N GLU A 275 -8.79 27.43 22.79
CA GLU A 275 -9.82 28.46 22.79
C GLU A 275 -11.05 28.02 21.99
N GLN A 276 -10.83 27.32 20.86
CA GLN A 276 -11.92 26.74 20.09
C GLN A 276 -12.62 25.61 20.83
N LEU A 277 -11.91 24.79 21.61
CA LEU A 277 -12.55 23.81 22.51
C LEU A 277 -13.35 24.48 23.62
N ASP A 278 -12.80 25.52 24.27
CA ASP A 278 -13.52 26.30 25.29
C ASP A 278 -14.80 26.94 24.72
N TYR A 279 -14.71 27.48 23.51
CA TYR A 279 -15.86 28.00 22.78
C TYR A 279 -16.89 26.90 22.50
N LEU A 280 -16.46 25.72 22.03
CA LEU A 280 -17.36 24.59 21.81
C LEU A 280 -18.03 24.08 23.10
N GLU A 281 -17.40 24.22 24.27
CA GLU A 281 -17.99 23.84 25.55
C GLU A 281 -19.16 24.75 25.94
N THR A 282 -19.08 26.04 25.60
CA THR A 282 -20.07 27.08 25.96
C THR A 282 -21.08 27.40 24.86
N LEU A 283 -20.84 26.94 23.63
CA LEU A 283 -21.72 27.17 22.48
C LEU A 283 -23.13 26.59 22.70
N THR A 284 -24.14 27.43 22.46
CA THR A 284 -25.55 27.01 22.47
C THR A 284 -25.83 26.11 21.26
N LEU A 285 -26.17 24.85 21.55
CA LEU A 285 -26.46 23.82 20.55
C LEU A 285 -27.79 23.16 20.86
N SER A 286 -28.45 22.61 19.83
CA SER A 286 -29.58 21.69 20.06
C SER A 286 -29.13 20.51 20.94
N PRO A 287 -30.01 19.91 21.77
CA PRO A 287 -29.63 18.82 22.68
C PRO A 287 -28.88 17.68 22.00
N GLU A 288 -29.30 17.28 20.80
CA GLU A 288 -28.65 16.24 20.01
C GLU A 288 -27.21 16.61 19.61
N LEU A 289 -27.00 17.80 19.02
CA LEU A 289 -25.66 18.28 18.66
C LEU A 289 -24.77 18.53 19.88
N ARG A 290 -25.34 18.94 21.02
CA ARG A 290 -24.62 19.10 22.28
C ARG A 290 -24.05 17.78 22.76
N ALA A 291 -24.85 16.71 22.77
CA ALA A 291 -24.41 15.37 23.14
C ALA A 291 -23.29 14.84 22.23
N VAL A 292 -23.39 15.09 20.93
CA VAL A 292 -22.36 14.73 19.94
C VAL A 292 -21.08 15.54 20.16
N CYS A 293 -21.19 16.85 20.38
CA CYS A 293 -20.05 17.72 20.62
C CYS A 293 -19.31 17.33 21.90
N ASP A 294 -20.03 17.12 22.99
CA ASP A 294 -19.49 16.65 24.28
C ASP A 294 -18.78 15.31 24.15
N SER A 295 -19.41 14.34 23.48
CA SER A 295 -18.84 13.03 23.20
C SER A 295 -17.56 13.10 22.36
N TRP A 296 -17.54 14.00 21.36
CA TRP A 296 -16.36 14.24 20.53
C TRP A 296 -15.26 14.95 21.31
N MET A 297 -15.57 15.90 22.19
CA MET A 297 -14.58 16.56 23.07
C MET A 297 -13.95 15.58 24.05
N VAL A 298 -14.73 14.66 24.63
CA VAL A 298 -14.16 13.56 25.44
C VAL A 298 -13.20 12.72 24.60
N ALA A 299 -13.56 12.38 23.37
CA ALA A 299 -12.66 11.67 22.46
C ALA A 299 -11.39 12.48 22.12
N ALA A 300 -11.50 13.82 22.05
CA ALA A 300 -10.38 14.70 21.80
C ALA A 300 -9.41 14.72 22.97
N GLU A 301 -9.89 15.02 24.18
CA GLU A 301 -9.09 15.06 25.41
C GLU A 301 -8.41 13.70 25.68
N LEU A 302 -9.13 12.59 25.45
CA LEU A 302 -8.62 11.23 25.61
C LEU A 302 -7.86 10.70 24.38
N CYS A 303 -7.58 11.54 23.38
CA CYS A 303 -6.78 11.19 22.20
C CYS A 303 -7.30 9.96 21.42
N MET A 304 -8.61 9.73 21.39
CA MET A 304 -9.20 8.49 20.91
C MET A 304 -9.55 8.53 19.42
N HIS A 305 -9.21 7.45 18.71
CA HIS A 305 -9.79 7.20 17.40
C HIS A 305 -11.18 6.58 17.58
N HIS A 306 -12.11 6.83 16.65
CA HIS A 306 -13.49 6.33 16.68
C HIS A 306 -13.64 4.85 17.11
N ALA A 307 -12.87 3.93 16.55
CA ALA A 307 -12.96 2.50 16.88
C ALA A 307 -12.53 2.14 18.32
N ASP A 308 -11.77 3.02 18.97
CA ASP A 308 -11.34 2.86 20.36
C ASP A 308 -12.31 3.62 21.28
N TYR A 309 -12.78 4.79 20.84
CA TYR A 309 -13.87 5.51 21.49
C TYR A 309 -15.12 4.62 21.64
N LEU A 310 -15.49 3.83 20.63
CA LEU A 310 -16.62 2.89 20.75
C LEU A 310 -16.46 1.83 21.86
N LYS A 311 -15.25 1.64 22.41
CA LYS A 311 -14.98 0.74 23.53
C LYS A 311 -14.75 1.47 24.85
N LEU A 312 -14.86 2.80 24.86
CA LEU A 312 -14.62 3.64 26.04
C LEU A 312 -15.55 3.25 27.20
N GLN A 313 -16.76 2.77 26.93
CA GLN A 313 -17.69 2.27 27.96
C GLN A 313 -17.07 1.17 28.86
N THR A 314 -16.11 0.42 28.33
CA THR A 314 -15.42 -0.68 29.03
C THR A 314 -14.02 -0.30 29.51
N ALA A 315 -13.64 0.98 29.39
CA ALA A 315 -12.34 1.44 29.83
C ALA A 315 -12.22 1.38 31.35
N ARG A 316 -10.99 1.19 31.83
CA ARG A 316 -10.69 1.27 33.26
C ARG A 316 -10.24 2.67 33.60
N ILE A 317 -10.80 3.25 34.66
CA ILE A 317 -10.25 4.45 35.29
C ILE A 317 -9.28 3.98 36.37
N ILE A 318 -8.05 4.43 36.30
CA ILE A 318 -6.97 4.10 37.25
C ILE A 318 -6.61 5.38 37.98
N ASP A 319 -6.48 5.30 39.30
CA ASP A 319 -5.95 6.38 40.12
C ASP A 319 -4.44 6.17 40.32
N LEU A 320 -3.66 7.23 40.11
CA LEU A 320 -2.24 7.25 40.43
C LEU A 320 -1.93 8.62 41.04
N GLU A 321 -1.58 8.61 42.33
CA GLU A 321 -1.21 9.82 43.08
C GLU A 321 -2.32 10.89 43.11
N GLY A 322 -3.59 10.48 43.14
CA GLY A 322 -4.74 11.38 43.14
C GLY A 322 -5.16 11.86 41.76
N GLU A 323 -4.42 11.47 40.72
CA GLU A 323 -4.75 11.77 39.33
C GLU A 323 -5.37 10.56 38.64
N GLN A 324 -6.46 10.80 37.91
CA GLN A 324 -7.21 9.75 37.24
C GLN A 324 -6.78 9.59 35.78
N PHE A 325 -6.67 8.34 35.33
CA PHE A 325 -6.28 7.98 33.98
C PHE A 325 -7.27 7.02 33.36
N VAL A 326 -7.66 7.25 32.11
CA VAL A 326 -8.39 6.28 31.30
C VAL A 326 -7.40 5.33 30.66
N GLN A 327 -7.47 4.05 31.00
CA GLN A 327 -6.70 2.99 30.36
C GLN A 327 -7.61 2.09 29.51
N LEU A 328 -7.28 1.98 28.23
CA LEU A 328 -8.03 1.19 27.25
C LEU A 328 -7.09 0.39 26.34
N SER A 329 -7.43 -0.87 26.08
CA SER A 329 -6.74 -1.68 25.07
C SER A 329 -7.12 -1.23 23.66
N ARG A 330 -6.12 -0.96 22.80
CA ARG A 330 -6.35 -0.54 21.41
C ARG A 330 -7.12 -1.60 20.61
N THR A 331 -8.15 -1.18 19.88
CA THR A 331 -8.94 -2.03 18.98
C THR A 331 -8.15 -2.47 17.75
N LYS A 332 -7.28 -1.59 17.23
CA LYS A 332 -6.42 -1.88 16.09
C LYS A 332 -5.00 -2.19 16.57
N GLN A 333 -4.70 -3.48 16.72
CA GLN A 333 -3.38 -3.98 17.08
C GLN A 333 -2.82 -4.89 15.99
N LYS A 334 -1.49 -4.83 15.79
CA LYS A 334 -0.73 -5.79 14.99
C LYS A 334 0.48 -6.21 15.81
N GLY A 335 0.52 -7.46 16.25
CA GLY A 335 1.65 -8.05 16.98
C GLY A 335 1.90 -7.55 18.41
N THR A 336 1.32 -6.43 18.87
CA THR A 336 1.58 -5.87 20.20
C THR A 336 0.31 -5.53 20.98
N ARG A 337 0.32 -5.81 22.28
CA ARG A 337 -0.74 -5.41 23.23
C ARG A 337 -0.59 -3.93 23.58
N LEU A 338 -1.02 -3.07 22.66
CA LEU A 338 -0.98 -1.62 22.86
C LEU A 338 -2.09 -1.19 23.82
N LYS A 339 -1.71 -0.64 24.96
CA LYS A 339 -2.61 0.08 25.86
C LYS A 339 -2.49 1.57 25.59
N GLN A 340 -3.64 2.22 25.54
CA GLN A 340 -3.77 3.66 25.54
C GLN A 340 -4.06 4.08 26.97
N THR A 341 -3.22 4.95 27.53
CA THR A 341 -3.39 5.52 28.87
C THR A 341 -3.35 7.03 28.73
N VAL A 342 -4.43 7.71 29.11
CA VAL A 342 -4.56 9.16 28.97
C VAL A 342 -5.11 9.76 30.26
N PHE A 343 -4.56 10.89 30.65
CA PHE A 343 -5.01 11.64 31.82
C PHE A 343 -6.46 12.11 31.65
N LEU A 344 -7.26 11.96 32.71
CA LEU A 344 -8.66 12.35 32.74
C LEU A 344 -8.77 13.83 33.16
N THR A 345 -8.64 14.72 32.17
CA THR A 345 -8.65 16.17 32.40
C THR A 345 -9.92 16.65 33.11
N PRO A 346 -9.89 17.78 33.85
CA PRO A 346 -11.09 18.32 34.51
C PRO A 346 -12.27 18.54 33.56
N ARG A 347 -12.01 18.98 32.32
CA ARG A 347 -13.05 19.12 31.28
C ARG A 347 -13.69 17.76 30.97
N THR A 348 -12.87 16.74 30.77
CA THR A 348 -13.33 15.37 30.50
C THR A 348 -14.17 14.83 31.65
N GLN A 349 -13.72 15.01 32.90
CA GLN A 349 -14.45 14.60 34.10
C GLN A 349 -15.84 15.26 34.17
N ARG A 350 -15.92 16.59 34.01
CA ARG A 350 -17.19 17.32 34.01
C ARG A 350 -18.15 16.81 32.95
N ILE A 351 -17.68 16.61 31.72
CA ILE A 351 -18.52 16.11 30.63
C ILE A 351 -19.01 14.69 30.93
N ILE A 352 -18.14 13.79 31.39
CA ILE A 352 -18.52 12.42 31.74
C ILE A 352 -19.59 12.42 32.85
N LEU A 353 -19.40 13.22 33.90
CA LEU A 353 -20.36 13.34 34.99
C LEU A 353 -21.71 13.89 34.51
N LYS A 354 -21.71 14.88 33.61
CA LYS A 354 -22.93 15.44 32.99
C LYS A 354 -23.81 14.37 32.32
N TYR A 355 -23.21 13.32 31.76
CA TYR A 355 -23.94 12.22 31.11
C TYR A 355 -24.08 10.97 31.99
N GLY A 356 -23.79 11.06 33.30
CA GLY A 356 -23.95 9.91 34.22
C GLY A 356 -22.87 8.84 34.07
N GLY A 357 -21.67 9.20 33.59
CA GLY A 357 -20.54 8.31 33.42
C GLY A 357 -20.19 8.02 31.95
N LEU A 358 -19.19 7.15 31.73
CA LEU A 358 -18.73 6.82 30.38
C LEU A 358 -19.85 6.21 29.53
N SER A 359 -20.71 5.37 30.12
CA SER A 359 -21.81 4.70 29.42
C SER A 359 -22.85 5.65 28.83
N GLY A 360 -23.01 6.87 29.37
CA GLY A 360 -24.02 7.83 28.91
C GLY A 360 -23.58 8.72 27.75
N LEU A 361 -22.34 8.59 27.26
CA LEU A 361 -21.89 9.28 26.05
C LEU A 361 -22.55 8.72 24.78
N VAL A 362 -22.38 9.39 23.63
CA VAL A 362 -22.97 8.98 22.35
C VAL A 362 -22.08 7.96 21.65
N TYR A 363 -22.53 6.71 21.50
CA TYR A 363 -21.75 5.61 20.91
C TYR A 363 -22.24 5.17 19.54
N GLU A 364 -22.14 6.08 18.58
CA GLU A 364 -22.70 5.89 17.24
C GLU A 364 -21.65 5.62 16.15
N ASP A 365 -22.10 5.17 14.98
CA ASP A 365 -21.22 4.88 13.86
C ASP A 365 -20.49 6.13 13.30
N TYR A 366 -19.47 5.91 12.47
CA TYR A 366 -18.67 7.01 11.93
C TYR A 366 -19.49 7.96 11.04
N ASN A 367 -20.49 7.46 10.32
CA ASN A 367 -21.31 8.27 9.42
C ASN A 367 -22.26 9.17 10.22
N TYR A 368 -22.81 8.66 11.33
CA TYR A 368 -23.61 9.41 12.28
C TYR A 368 -22.83 10.63 12.78
N PHE A 369 -21.61 10.41 13.29
CA PHE A 369 -20.73 11.49 13.73
C PHE A 369 -20.34 12.41 12.59
N SER A 370 -19.94 11.87 11.43
CA SER A 370 -19.48 12.69 10.30
C SER A 370 -20.52 13.70 9.84
N LYS A 371 -21.81 13.33 9.80
CA LYS A 371 -22.88 14.26 9.40
C LYS A 371 -23.09 15.38 10.42
N ARG A 372 -23.05 15.04 11.71
CA ARG A 372 -23.34 15.98 12.82
C ARG A 372 -22.16 16.88 13.14
N LEU A 373 -20.93 16.38 13.05
CA LEU A 373 -19.72 17.17 13.22
C LEU A 373 -19.55 18.21 12.11
N VAL A 374 -19.97 17.91 10.87
CA VAL A 374 -20.03 18.93 9.80
C VAL A 374 -21.03 20.02 10.14
N LYS A 375 -22.26 19.67 10.57
CA LYS A 375 -23.25 20.66 11.03
C LYS A 375 -22.73 21.51 12.20
N LEU A 376 -22.07 20.86 13.18
CA LEU A 376 -21.45 21.53 14.31
C LEU A 376 -20.38 22.53 13.85
N SER A 377 -19.50 22.12 12.93
CA SER A 377 -18.50 23.01 12.33
C SER A 377 -19.10 24.23 11.66
N ASP A 378 -20.17 24.03 10.90
CA ASP A 378 -20.85 25.11 10.19
C ASP A 378 -21.49 26.10 11.18
N GLN A 379 -22.16 25.57 12.24
CA GLN A 379 -22.79 26.38 13.28
C GLN A 379 -21.76 27.14 14.15
N ALA A 380 -20.66 26.49 14.50
CA ALA A 380 -19.59 27.08 15.31
C ALA A 380 -18.64 27.97 14.50
N ARG A 381 -18.74 27.97 13.17
CA ARG A 381 -17.85 28.68 12.24
C ARG A 381 -16.36 28.50 12.59
N LEU A 382 -15.97 27.28 12.93
CA LEU A 382 -14.59 26.96 13.30
C LEU A 382 -13.68 27.24 12.09
N VAL A 383 -12.64 28.04 12.29
CA VAL A 383 -11.66 28.39 11.25
C VAL A 383 -10.25 28.00 11.69
N ASN A 384 -9.40 27.63 10.74
CA ASN A 384 -7.98 27.39 11.02
C ASN A 384 -7.17 28.71 11.00
N GLU A 385 -5.86 28.60 11.18
CA GLU A 385 -4.94 29.75 11.17
C GLU A 385 -5.00 30.56 9.85
N GLU A 386 -5.34 29.91 8.72
CA GLU A 386 -5.54 30.60 7.44
C GLU A 386 -6.98 31.12 7.22
N GLY A 387 -7.84 31.11 8.25
CA GLY A 387 -9.22 31.57 8.18
C GLY A 387 -10.16 30.65 7.40
N LYS A 388 -9.73 29.43 7.04
CA LYS A 388 -10.56 28.45 6.33
C LYS A 388 -11.41 27.66 7.29
N LEU A 389 -12.68 27.45 6.92
CA LEU A 389 -13.61 26.66 7.71
C LEU A 389 -13.10 25.22 7.93
N ILE A 390 -13.02 24.82 9.19
CA ILE A 390 -12.65 23.48 9.61
C ILE A 390 -13.91 22.62 9.61
N LYS A 391 -13.94 21.60 8.73
CA LYS A 391 -14.96 20.55 8.76
C LYS A 391 -14.53 19.43 9.71
N LEU A 392 -15.09 19.42 10.91
CA LEU A 392 -14.78 18.44 11.95
C LEU A 392 -15.14 17.04 11.49
N ARG A 393 -14.22 16.12 11.74
CA ARG A 393 -14.41 14.67 11.62
C ARG A 393 -14.01 14.03 12.94
N PHE A 394 -14.47 12.80 13.15
CA PHE A 394 -14.09 12.10 14.38
C PHE A 394 -12.57 11.89 14.50
N GLY A 395 -11.87 11.71 13.38
CA GLY A 395 -10.41 11.60 13.38
C GLY A 395 -9.70 12.85 13.91
N ASP A 396 -10.31 14.03 13.74
CA ASP A 396 -9.73 15.30 14.14
C ASP A 396 -9.76 15.48 15.67
N ALA A 397 -10.60 14.73 16.41
CA ALA A 397 -10.61 14.74 17.88
C ALA A 397 -9.26 14.27 18.42
N ARG A 398 -8.83 13.08 17.97
CA ARG A 398 -7.53 12.52 18.33
C ARG A 398 -6.38 13.45 17.96
N ASP A 399 -6.44 14.02 16.76
CA ASP A 399 -5.40 14.92 16.29
C ASP A 399 -5.34 16.20 17.13
N THR A 400 -6.51 16.72 17.56
CA THR A 400 -6.63 17.85 18.47
C THR A 400 -5.98 17.57 19.82
N GLY A 401 -6.35 16.47 20.49
CA GLY A 401 -5.77 16.13 21.79
C GLY A 401 -4.26 15.91 21.74
N LEU A 402 -3.78 15.14 20.76
CA LEU A 402 -2.35 14.84 20.65
C LEU A 402 -1.52 16.09 20.28
N THR A 403 -2.07 17.02 19.50
CA THR A 403 -1.42 18.32 19.29
C THR A 403 -1.39 19.14 20.57
N GLN A 404 -2.47 19.19 21.35
CA GLN A 404 -2.49 19.95 22.61
C GLN A 404 -1.48 19.40 23.61
N TRP A 405 -1.43 18.08 23.80
CA TRP A 405 -0.41 17.45 24.63
C TRP A 405 1.01 17.73 24.12
N ALA A 406 1.24 17.74 22.81
CA ALA A 406 2.54 18.09 22.24
C ALA A 406 2.91 19.55 22.55
N ILE A 407 1.97 20.49 22.42
CA ILE A 407 2.12 21.90 22.80
C ILE A 407 2.45 22.02 24.30
N GLU A 408 1.78 21.23 25.13
CA GLU A 408 2.04 21.08 26.56
C GLU A 408 3.35 20.32 26.86
N GLY A 409 4.19 20.06 25.87
CA GLY A 409 5.54 19.53 26.03
C GLY A 409 5.62 18.02 26.18
N ALA A 410 4.55 17.28 25.88
CA ALA A 410 4.62 15.83 25.84
C ALA A 410 5.59 15.35 24.76
N ASN A 411 6.51 14.47 25.13
CA ASN A 411 7.48 13.89 24.20
C ASN A 411 6.86 12.76 23.35
N SER A 412 7.62 12.28 22.37
CA SER A 412 7.16 11.26 21.42
C SER A 412 6.75 9.93 22.08
N VAL A 413 7.37 9.57 23.20
CA VAL A 413 7.04 8.35 23.96
C VAL A 413 5.68 8.54 24.66
N GLN A 414 5.48 9.67 25.34
CA GLN A 414 4.23 10.01 26.00
C GLN A 414 3.08 10.08 24.98
N LEU A 415 3.26 10.78 23.87
CA LEU A 415 2.27 10.86 22.78
C LEU A 415 1.99 9.48 22.16
N SER A 416 3.00 8.61 22.04
CA SER A 416 2.82 7.24 21.55
C SER A 416 1.98 6.40 22.50
N THR A 417 2.18 6.54 23.81
CA THR A 417 1.37 5.88 24.84
C THR A 417 -0.06 6.43 24.82
N MET A 418 -0.22 7.75 24.79
CA MET A 418 -1.54 8.40 24.72
C MET A 418 -2.29 8.10 23.44
N GLY A 419 -1.60 7.92 22.32
CA GLY A 419 -2.23 7.52 21.05
C GLY A 419 -2.41 6.00 20.90
N GLY A 420 -1.78 5.19 21.75
CA GLY A 420 -1.67 3.74 21.59
C GLY A 420 -1.05 3.35 20.25
N TRP A 421 0.12 3.89 19.93
CA TRP A 421 0.91 3.55 18.75
C TRP A 421 2.01 2.53 19.09
N SER A 422 2.37 1.71 18.09
CA SER A 422 3.49 0.77 18.19
C SER A 422 4.86 1.40 17.93
N LYS A 423 4.90 2.61 17.39
CA LYS A 423 6.14 3.32 17.04
C LYS A 423 6.02 4.79 17.47
N PRO A 424 6.99 5.31 18.23
CA PRO A 424 7.02 6.73 18.62
C PRO A 424 7.03 7.69 17.44
N SER A 425 7.62 7.33 16.30
CA SER A 425 7.70 8.19 15.11
C SER A 425 6.35 8.57 14.49
N TYR A 426 5.26 7.89 14.87
CA TYR A 426 3.91 8.35 14.47
C TYR A 426 3.50 9.67 15.16
N SER A 427 4.16 10.03 16.25
CA SER A 427 3.95 11.29 16.96
C SER A 427 4.64 12.50 16.31
N ASP A 428 5.64 12.28 15.43
CA ASP A 428 6.46 13.33 14.83
C ASP A 428 5.62 14.37 14.07
N ARG A 429 4.43 14.00 13.58
CA ARG A 429 3.51 14.92 12.89
C ARG A 429 2.87 15.96 13.80
N TYR A 430 2.81 15.75 15.11
CA TYR A 430 2.24 16.70 16.09
C TYR A 430 3.31 17.60 16.68
N ILE A 431 4.55 17.11 16.77
CA ILE A 431 5.71 17.84 17.29
C ILE A 431 6.20 18.92 16.29
N LYS A 432 5.69 18.91 15.05
CA LYS A 432 6.03 19.90 14.02
C LYS A 432 5.43 21.30 14.25
N ASN A 433 4.50 21.47 15.20
CA ASN A 433 4.03 22.81 15.59
C ASN A 433 5.04 23.49 16.52
N ALA A 434 6.22 23.83 15.98
CA ALA A 434 7.32 24.39 16.75
C ALA A 434 6.92 25.68 17.49
N LEU A 435 6.14 26.55 16.84
CA LEU A 435 5.68 27.81 17.43
C LEU A 435 4.78 27.60 18.64
N GLY A 436 3.77 26.72 18.53
CA GLY A 436 2.89 26.39 19.64
C GLY A 436 3.67 25.81 20.84
N ILE A 437 4.58 24.88 20.56
CA ILE A 437 5.41 24.21 21.59
C ILE A 437 6.32 25.23 22.29
N VAL A 438 7.02 26.08 21.54
CA VAL A 438 7.92 27.10 22.12
C VAL A 438 7.12 28.13 22.93
N SER A 439 5.98 28.58 22.43
CA SER A 439 5.10 29.52 23.15
C SER A 439 4.62 28.96 24.49
N ALA A 440 4.16 27.70 24.50
CA ALA A 440 3.72 27.04 25.72
C ALA A 440 4.86 26.75 26.70
N LEU A 441 6.08 26.49 26.21
CA LEU A 441 7.26 26.38 27.05
C LEU A 441 7.56 27.72 27.75
N VAL A 442 7.58 28.83 26.98
CA VAL A 442 7.80 30.18 27.53
C VAL A 442 6.74 30.54 28.58
N LYS A 443 5.46 30.22 28.32
CA LYS A 443 4.37 30.46 29.26
C LYS A 443 4.59 29.72 30.59
N ARG A 444 4.96 28.43 30.53
CA ARG A 444 5.26 27.64 31.74
C ARG A 444 6.46 28.17 32.51
N THR A 445 7.54 28.56 31.83
CA THR A 445 8.70 29.17 32.48
C THR A 445 8.31 30.46 33.19
N LYS A 446 7.47 31.30 32.56
CA LYS A 446 6.94 32.51 33.20
C LYS A 446 6.08 32.16 34.42
N GLU A 447 5.14 31.23 34.30
CA GLU A 447 4.28 30.81 35.41
C GLU A 447 5.11 30.28 36.59
N THR A 448 6.11 29.43 36.34
CA THR A 448 7.01 28.91 37.39
C THR A 448 7.82 30.02 38.07
N VAL A 449 8.27 31.02 37.31
CA VAL A 449 8.98 32.19 37.85
C VAL A 449 8.04 33.07 38.67
N THR A 450 6.78 33.25 38.22
CA THR A 450 5.80 34.13 38.89
C THR A 450 5.19 33.46 40.13
N SER A 451 5.04 32.13 40.11
CA SER A 451 4.60 31.34 41.26
C SER A 451 5.76 30.99 42.23
N GLY A 452 6.96 31.49 41.96
CA GLY A 452 8.23 31.10 42.60
C GLY A 452 8.90 32.18 43.46
N SER A 453 8.14 33.01 44.17
CA SER A 453 8.66 33.71 45.38
C SER A 453 8.62 32.84 46.65
N GLU A 454 8.12 31.60 46.57
CA GLU A 454 8.37 30.59 47.59
C GLU A 454 9.28 29.52 46.99
N VAL A 455 10.55 29.55 47.40
CA VAL A 455 11.54 28.51 47.11
C VAL A 455 10.97 27.19 47.64
N PRO A 456 10.71 26.18 46.79
CA PRO A 456 10.36 24.86 47.30
C PRO A 456 11.55 24.36 48.11
N GLN A 457 11.37 24.18 49.42
CA GLN A 457 12.37 23.50 50.24
C GLN A 457 12.69 22.18 49.56
N LYS A 458 13.96 22.03 49.17
CA LYS A 458 14.52 20.83 48.55
C LYS A 458 14.05 19.62 49.36
N PRO A 459 13.19 18.74 48.81
CA PRO A 459 12.77 17.56 49.55
C PRO A 459 14.02 16.77 49.92
N ALA A 460 14.15 16.44 51.21
CA ALA A 460 15.25 15.64 51.71
C ALA A 460 15.36 14.37 50.83
N PRO A 461 16.57 13.94 50.45
CA PRO A 461 16.75 12.80 49.57
C PRO A 461 16.07 11.57 50.18
N ASN A 462 14.94 11.17 49.58
CA ASN A 462 14.18 10.02 50.01
C ASN A 462 14.99 8.77 49.61
N ARG A 463 15.71 8.18 50.59
CA ARG A 463 16.61 7.02 50.42
C ARG A 463 15.88 5.69 50.16
N ALA A 464 14.56 5.70 49.92
CA ALA A 464 13.75 4.49 49.84
C ALA A 464 13.45 3.95 48.41
N HIS A 465 13.94 4.59 47.35
CA HIS A 465 13.73 4.08 45.98
C HIS A 465 15.05 3.82 45.27
N PRO A 466 15.56 2.57 45.26
CA PRO A 466 16.67 2.22 44.39
C PRO A 466 16.19 2.28 42.95
N PHE A 467 16.99 2.95 42.12
CA PHE A 467 16.91 3.05 40.67
C PHE A 467 16.17 1.87 40.00
N LEU A 468 15.05 2.18 39.35
CA LEU A 468 14.47 1.33 38.31
C LEU A 468 15.45 1.27 37.14
N HIS A 469 16.34 0.28 37.18
CA HIS A 469 17.12 -0.14 36.03
C HIS A 469 16.15 -0.56 34.91
N ILE A 470 16.10 0.25 33.86
CA ILE A 470 15.55 -0.15 32.57
C ILE A 470 16.46 -1.26 32.04
N HIS A 471 16.07 -2.51 32.26
CA HIS A 471 16.68 -3.63 31.58
C HIS A 471 16.50 -3.44 30.06
N LYS A 472 17.62 -3.29 29.35
CA LYS A 472 17.68 -3.58 27.92
C LYS A 472 17.28 -5.05 27.75
N ALA A 473 16.19 -5.30 27.03
CA ALA A 473 15.88 -6.63 26.55
C ALA A 473 16.93 -7.02 25.50
N SER A 474 17.63 -8.12 25.78
CA SER A 474 18.41 -8.92 24.83
C SER A 474 17.52 -9.59 23.79
#